data_AF-A6N1G1-F1
#
_entry.id   AF-A6N1G1-F1
#
_cell.length_a   1.000
_cell.length_b   1.000
_cell.length_c   1.000
_cell.angle_alpha   90.00
_cell.angle_beta   90.00
_cell.angle_gamma   90.00
#
_symmetry.space_group_name_H-M   'P 1'
#
loop_
_entity.id
_entity.type
_entity.pdbx_description
1 polymer ?
#
loop_
_entity_poly.entity_id
_entity_poly.type
_entity_poly.pdbx_seq_one_letter_code
_entity_poly.pdbx_strand_id
1 'polypeptide(L)'
;KKCKVQNQVWLEKKHFSVNAYRVNSDPHDIMAEVYQNGPVEVAFTVYEDFAHYKSGVYKHITGGMMGGHAVKLIGWGTTDAGEDYWLLANQWNRGWGDDGYFKIIRGTNECGIEEDVVAGMPSTKNMVRNYDSAFGVGAAIV
;
A
#
# COMPACT_ATOMS: atom_id res chain seq x y z
N LYS A 1 -12.94 -25.09 -14.37
CA LYS A 1 -11.58 -25.18 -14.97
C LYS A 1 -10.56 -25.06 -13.84
N LYS A 2 -9.80 -26.12 -13.52
CA LYS A 2 -8.64 -26.00 -12.61
C LYS A 2 -7.44 -25.57 -13.46
N CYS A 3 -6.80 -24.45 -13.13
CA CYS A 3 -5.55 -24.03 -13.77
C CYS A 3 -4.50 -25.12 -13.54
N LYS A 4 -4.27 -25.98 -14.53
CA LYS A 4 -3.11 -26.88 -14.58
C LYS A 4 -2.14 -26.33 -15.62
N VAL A 5 -1.36 -25.33 -15.22
CA VAL A 5 -0.12 -24.99 -15.90
C VAL A 5 0.93 -25.92 -15.32
N GLN A 6 1.36 -26.92 -16.10
CA GLN A 6 2.52 -27.80 -15.87
C GLN A 6 3.00 -27.90 -14.40
N ASN A 7 2.17 -28.57 -13.60
CA ASN A 7 2.30 -29.18 -12.28
C ASN A 7 3.46 -28.93 -11.27
N GLN A 8 4.43 -28.01 -11.42
CA GLN A 8 5.46 -27.80 -10.38
C GLN A 8 5.89 -26.37 -10.05
N VAL A 9 5.32 -25.30 -10.66
CA VAL A 9 5.86 -23.94 -10.43
C VAL A 9 5.10 -23.11 -9.37
N TRP A 10 3.99 -23.61 -8.80
CA TRP A 10 3.17 -22.79 -7.88
C TRP A 10 3.69 -22.78 -6.44
N LEU A 11 4.13 -23.94 -5.92
CA LEU A 11 4.70 -24.05 -4.58
C LEU A 11 6.01 -23.25 -4.47
N GLU A 12 6.81 -23.27 -5.52
CA GLU A 12 8.06 -22.52 -5.66
C GLU A 12 7.88 -21.04 -5.98
N LYS A 13 6.65 -20.53 -6.08
CA LYS A 13 6.37 -19.09 -6.29
C LYS A 13 5.56 -18.45 -5.17
N LYS A 14 5.29 -19.18 -4.10
CA LYS A 14 4.64 -18.61 -2.91
C LYS A 14 5.54 -17.56 -2.28
N HIS A 15 4.93 -16.46 -1.87
CA HIS A 15 5.48 -15.47 -0.96
C HIS A 15 4.63 -15.48 0.31
N PHE A 16 5.28 -15.45 1.47
CA PHE A 16 4.62 -15.57 2.77
C PHE A 16 4.83 -14.28 3.58
N SER A 17 3.86 -13.94 4.42
CA SER A 17 4.02 -12.94 5.47
C SER A 17 4.34 -13.61 6.81
N VAL A 18 4.91 -12.85 7.74
CA VAL A 18 5.04 -13.24 9.15
C VAL A 18 3.72 -12.99 9.86
N ASN A 19 3.11 -11.84 9.58
CA ASN A 19 1.89 -11.37 10.21
C ASN A 19 1.14 -10.38 9.31
N ALA A 20 -0.07 -10.03 9.73
CA ALA A 20 -0.81 -8.85 9.30
C ALA A 20 -1.36 -8.17 10.56
N TYR A 21 -1.33 -6.86 10.61
CA TYR A 21 -1.70 -6.08 11.80
C TYR A 21 -2.34 -4.75 11.42
N ARG A 22 -3.06 -4.18 12.37
CA ARG A 22 -3.59 -2.81 12.29
C ARG A 22 -2.57 -1.84 12.87
N VAL A 23 -2.48 -0.67 12.26
CA VAL A 23 -1.76 0.48 12.82
C VAL A 23 -2.75 1.33 13.61
N ASN A 24 -2.31 1.94 14.71
CA ASN A 24 -3.16 2.86 15.45
C ASN A 24 -3.55 4.05 14.57
N SER A 25 -4.72 4.62 14.83
CA SER A 25 -5.25 5.75 14.06
C SER A 25 -4.55 7.09 14.33
N ASP A 26 -3.55 7.13 15.22
CA ASP A 26 -2.76 8.35 15.42
C ASP A 26 -1.90 8.62 14.17
N PRO A 27 -1.98 9.83 13.56
CA PRO A 27 -1.16 10.17 12.39
C PRO A 27 0.33 9.95 12.60
N HIS A 28 0.87 10.15 13.81
CA HIS A 28 2.27 9.91 14.10
C HIS A 28 2.62 8.42 14.07
N ASP A 29 1.72 7.54 14.52
CA ASP A 29 1.92 6.08 14.45
C ASP A 29 1.88 5.60 12.99
N ILE A 30 0.96 6.15 12.18
CA ILE A 30 0.88 5.86 10.74
C ILE A 30 2.16 6.34 10.02
N MET A 31 2.62 7.56 10.31
CA MET A 31 3.89 8.08 9.79
C MET A 31 5.07 7.20 10.18
N ALA A 32 5.13 6.76 11.45
CA ALA A 32 6.19 5.91 11.96
C ALA A 32 6.22 4.55 11.25
N GLU A 33 5.06 3.94 11.01
CA GLU A 33 4.97 2.68 10.26
C GLU A 33 5.46 2.85 8.82
N VAL A 34 4.99 3.89 8.13
CA VAL A 34 5.38 4.14 6.74
C VAL A 34 6.87 4.46 6.61
N TYR A 35 7.43 5.17 7.59
CA TYR A 35 8.87 5.45 7.65
C TYR A 35 9.71 4.20 7.84
N GLN A 36 9.32 3.32 8.77
CA GLN A 36 10.13 2.18 9.20
C GLN A 36 9.96 0.96 8.29
N ASN A 37 8.71 0.67 7.88
CA ASN A 37 8.32 -0.58 7.25
C ASN A 37 7.81 -0.40 5.81
N GLY A 38 7.62 0.85 5.37
CA GLY A 38 7.20 1.18 4.02
C GLY A 38 5.68 1.32 3.87
N PRO A 39 5.16 1.35 2.62
CA PRO A 39 3.76 1.66 2.36
C PRO A 39 2.75 0.75 3.08
N VAL A 40 1.63 1.34 3.48
CA VAL A 40 0.52 0.65 4.14
C VAL A 40 -0.74 0.70 3.29
N GLU A 41 -1.68 -0.19 3.56
CA GLU A 41 -3.03 -0.14 2.99
C GLU A 41 -3.94 0.66 3.94
N VAL A 42 -4.75 1.55 3.37
CA VAL A 42 -5.78 2.30 4.09
C VAL A 42 -7.09 2.21 3.34
N ALA A 43 -8.21 2.39 4.04
CA ALA A 43 -9.52 2.56 3.43
C ALA A 43 -10.11 3.91 3.80
N PHE A 44 -10.88 4.50 2.90
CA PHE A 44 -11.62 5.74 3.16
C PHE A 44 -12.95 5.75 2.41
N THR A 45 -13.85 6.63 2.83
CA THR A 45 -15.13 6.84 2.18
C THR A 45 -14.96 7.74 0.96
N VAL A 46 -15.34 7.25 -0.21
CA VAL A 46 -15.34 8.01 -1.46
C VAL A 46 -16.66 8.75 -1.62
N TYR A 47 -16.56 10.03 -1.97
CA TYR A 47 -17.66 10.89 -2.38
C TYR A 47 -17.56 11.22 -3.87
N GLU A 48 -18.66 11.69 -4.46
CA GLU A 48 -18.72 12.02 -5.90
C GLU A 48 -17.68 13.07 -6.33
N ASP A 49 -17.34 14.03 -5.47
CA ASP A 49 -16.31 15.03 -5.76
C ASP A 49 -14.91 14.42 -5.87
N PHE A 50 -14.59 13.37 -5.11
CA PHE A 50 -13.31 12.66 -5.19
C PHE A 50 -13.10 12.03 -6.57
N ALA A 51 -14.15 11.50 -7.20
CA ALA A 51 -14.05 10.93 -8.53
C ALA A 51 -13.52 11.94 -9.57
N HIS A 52 -13.72 13.23 -9.31
CA HIS A 52 -13.30 14.34 -10.16
C HIS A 52 -11.96 14.98 -9.74
N TYR A 53 -11.30 14.47 -8.69
CA TYR A 53 -10.00 14.99 -8.23
C TYR A 53 -8.97 15.07 -9.37
N LYS A 54 -8.20 16.17 -9.38
CA LYS A 54 -7.12 16.42 -10.34
C LYS A 54 -5.77 16.69 -9.68
N SER A 55 -5.75 17.55 -8.67
CA SER A 55 -4.53 17.93 -7.95
C SER A 55 -4.88 18.65 -6.64
N GLY A 56 -3.86 18.98 -5.84
CA GLY A 56 -4.03 19.65 -4.55
C GLY A 56 -4.23 18.69 -3.39
N VAL A 57 -4.65 19.20 -2.23
CA VAL A 57 -4.99 18.38 -1.06
C VAL A 57 -6.51 18.22 -1.02
N TYR A 58 -6.98 16.99 -1.26
CA TYR A 58 -8.40 16.66 -1.22
C TYR A 58 -8.98 16.86 0.18
N LYS A 59 -10.17 17.45 0.20
CA LYS A 59 -11.11 17.55 1.31
C LYS A 59 -12.48 17.40 0.69
N HIS A 60 -13.36 16.62 1.29
CA HIS A 60 -14.71 16.50 0.79
C HIS A 60 -15.45 17.83 0.98
N ILE A 61 -16.12 18.30 -0.08
CA ILE A 61 -16.90 19.55 -0.06
C ILE A 61 -18.34 19.29 -0.51
N THR A 62 -18.54 18.44 -1.52
CA THR A 62 -19.86 18.23 -2.13
C THR A 62 -20.06 16.82 -2.67
N GLY A 63 -21.32 16.43 -2.88
CA GLY A 63 -21.68 15.18 -3.54
C GLY A 63 -22.01 14.05 -2.56
N GLY A 64 -22.69 13.03 -3.09
CA GLY A 64 -23.14 11.87 -2.33
C GLY A 64 -22.01 10.91 -1.96
N MET A 65 -22.22 10.13 -0.88
CA MET A 65 -21.37 8.99 -0.54
C MET A 65 -21.50 7.92 -1.64
N MET A 66 -20.38 7.49 -2.20
CA MET A 66 -20.33 6.43 -3.21
C MET A 66 -19.98 5.06 -2.61
N GLY A 67 -19.26 5.02 -1.50
CA GLY A 67 -18.88 3.79 -0.79
C GLY A 67 -17.46 3.83 -0.21
N GLY A 68 -16.98 2.69 0.27
CA GLY A 68 -15.59 2.54 0.76
C GLY A 68 -14.61 2.20 -0.36
N HIS A 69 -13.37 2.67 -0.25
CA HIS A 69 -12.29 2.41 -1.22
C HIS A 69 -10.97 2.20 -0.51
N ALA A 70 -10.26 1.10 -0.83
CA ALA A 70 -8.95 0.79 -0.29
C ALA A 70 -7.84 1.27 -1.23
N VAL A 71 -6.79 1.87 -0.69
CA VAL A 71 -5.69 2.51 -1.45
C VAL A 71 -4.37 2.33 -0.71
N LYS A 72 -3.26 2.60 -1.40
CA LYS A 72 -1.91 2.48 -0.84
C LYS A 72 -1.39 3.84 -0.39
N LEU A 73 -1.17 4.00 0.90
CA LEU A 73 -0.54 5.18 1.50
C LEU A 73 0.98 5.00 1.43
N ILE A 74 1.67 5.94 0.79
CA ILE A 74 3.11 5.83 0.46
C ILE A 74 3.97 6.91 1.11
N GLY A 75 3.35 7.91 1.74
CA GLY A 75 4.07 9.00 2.41
C GLY A 75 3.12 10.10 2.89
N TRP A 76 3.72 11.21 3.30
CA TRP A 76 3.02 12.40 3.77
C TRP A 76 3.87 13.63 3.44
N GLY A 77 3.30 14.82 3.66
CA GLY A 77 4.03 16.07 3.57
C GLY A 77 3.22 17.24 4.10
N THR A 78 3.74 18.43 3.84
CA THR A 78 3.09 19.71 4.13
C THR A 78 3.25 20.57 2.89
N THR A 79 2.17 21.18 2.40
CA THR A 79 2.24 22.11 1.27
C THR A 79 2.95 23.41 1.67
N ASP A 80 3.38 24.22 0.71
CA ASP A 80 3.95 25.55 0.98
C ASP A 80 2.98 26.48 1.74
N ALA A 81 1.67 26.21 1.64
CA ALA A 81 0.63 26.93 2.36
C ALA A 81 0.41 26.41 3.80
N GLY A 82 1.18 25.40 4.24
CA GLY A 82 1.08 24.81 5.57
C GLY A 82 0.02 23.73 5.73
N GLU A 83 -0.49 23.16 4.63
CA GLU A 83 -1.49 22.08 4.69
C GLU A 83 -0.84 20.71 4.74
N ASP A 84 -1.07 19.99 5.83
CA ASP A 84 -0.62 18.63 6.03
C ASP A 84 -1.43 17.62 5.20
N TYR A 85 -0.75 16.71 4.52
CA TYR A 85 -1.40 15.70 3.68
C TYR A 85 -0.79 14.32 3.78
N TRP A 86 -1.61 13.30 3.48
CA TRP A 86 -1.18 11.97 3.10
C TRP A 86 -0.98 11.89 1.58
N LEU A 87 0.07 11.20 1.12
CA LEU A 87 0.32 10.91 -0.29
C LEU A 87 -0.05 9.46 -0.59
N LEU A 88 -0.93 9.26 -1.57
CA LEU A 88 -1.47 7.95 -1.88
C LEU A 88 -1.39 7.61 -3.36
N ALA A 89 -1.17 6.32 -3.64
CA ALA A 89 -1.28 5.76 -4.97
C ALA A 89 -2.66 5.10 -5.14
N ASN A 90 -3.42 5.56 -6.14
CA ASN A 90 -4.72 5.00 -6.48
C ASN A 90 -4.59 3.89 -7.55
N GLN A 91 -5.66 3.13 -7.77
CA GLN A 91 -5.73 2.02 -8.72
C GLN A 91 -6.65 2.29 -9.92
N TRP A 92 -6.81 3.56 -10.32
CA TRP A 92 -7.67 3.98 -11.44
C TRP A 92 -6.90 4.46 -12.67
N ASN A 93 -5.73 3.85 -12.92
CA ASN A 93 -4.76 4.23 -13.95
C ASN A 93 -4.17 5.64 -13.76
N ARG A 94 -3.10 5.91 -14.51
CA ARG A 94 -2.35 7.18 -14.47
C ARG A 94 -3.13 8.39 -15.03
N GLY A 95 -4.21 8.15 -15.78
CA GLY A 95 -5.03 9.23 -16.34
C GLY A 95 -5.96 9.90 -15.33
N TRP A 96 -6.05 9.36 -14.11
CA TRP A 96 -6.84 9.92 -13.02
C TRP A 96 -5.93 10.66 -12.02
N GLY A 97 -6.43 11.76 -11.45
CA GLY A 97 -5.71 12.54 -10.45
C GLY A 97 -4.37 13.09 -10.95
N ASP A 98 -3.38 13.10 -10.07
CA ASP A 98 -2.02 13.58 -10.32
C ASP A 98 -1.15 12.38 -10.72
N ASP A 99 -1.21 11.98 -12.00
CA ASP A 99 -0.51 10.81 -12.54
C ASP A 99 -0.86 9.47 -11.84
N GLY A 100 -2.12 9.32 -11.40
CA GLY A 100 -2.61 8.18 -10.63
C GLY A 100 -2.44 8.32 -9.11
N TYR A 101 -1.88 9.43 -8.64
CA TYR A 101 -1.72 9.75 -7.23
C TYR A 101 -2.73 10.80 -6.78
N PHE A 102 -2.90 10.89 -5.47
CA PHE A 102 -3.64 11.98 -4.85
C PHE A 102 -3.08 12.31 -3.47
N LYS A 103 -3.43 13.49 -3.00
CA LYS A 103 -3.19 13.93 -1.63
C LYS A 103 -4.54 14.16 -0.96
N ILE A 104 -4.64 13.84 0.32
CA ILE A 104 -5.81 14.07 1.17
C ILE A 104 -5.33 14.64 2.50
N ILE A 105 -6.12 15.54 3.10
CA ILE A 105 -5.72 16.22 4.34
C ILE A 105 -5.44 15.19 5.45
N ARG A 106 -4.33 15.40 6.16
CA ARG A 106 -3.85 14.53 7.24
C ARG A 106 -4.16 15.17 8.60
N GLY A 107 -4.44 14.32 9.60
CA GLY A 107 -4.61 14.71 11.00
C GLY A 107 -6.03 15.10 11.38
N THR A 108 -6.98 14.97 10.46
CA THR A 108 -8.41 15.22 10.69
C THR A 108 -9.26 13.98 10.47
N ASN A 109 -8.63 12.82 10.23
CA ASN A 109 -9.30 11.58 9.83
C ASN A 109 -10.30 11.81 8.68
N GLU A 110 -9.90 12.60 7.68
CA GLU A 110 -10.75 12.98 6.54
C GLU A 110 -11.27 11.72 5.84
N CYS A 111 -12.59 11.65 5.67
CA CYS A 111 -13.27 10.49 5.09
C CYS A 111 -12.97 9.14 5.78
N GLY A 112 -12.50 9.15 7.04
CA GLY A 112 -12.15 7.95 7.80
C GLY A 112 -10.80 7.32 7.43
N ILE A 113 -9.93 8.05 6.69
CA ILE A 113 -8.70 7.47 6.12
C ILE A 113 -7.68 6.97 7.16
N GLU A 114 -7.79 7.42 8.42
CA GLU A 114 -6.87 7.08 9.51
C GLU A 114 -7.41 5.92 10.37
N GLU A 115 -8.63 5.43 10.14
CA GLU A 115 -9.28 4.41 10.98
C GLU A 115 -8.85 2.97 10.69
N ASP A 116 -8.85 2.57 9.42
CA ASP A 116 -8.63 1.18 8.98
C ASP A 116 -7.26 1.01 8.29
N VAL A 117 -6.19 1.42 8.98
CA VAL A 117 -4.82 1.28 8.48
C VAL A 117 -4.29 -0.12 8.77
N VAL A 118 -3.84 -0.85 7.74
CA VAL A 118 -3.32 -2.21 7.86
C VAL A 118 -1.97 -2.38 7.16
N ALA A 119 -1.12 -3.19 7.77
CA ALA A 119 0.21 -3.51 7.29
C ALA A 119 0.58 -4.98 7.62
N GLY A 120 1.76 -5.42 7.18
CA GLY A 120 2.23 -6.77 7.45
C GLY A 120 3.68 -6.97 7.04
N MET A 121 4.43 -7.73 7.84
CA MET A 121 5.84 -7.97 7.54
C MET A 121 6.04 -9.16 6.61
N PRO A 122 6.87 -9.04 5.56
CA PRO A 122 7.19 -10.16 4.69
C PRO A 122 8.06 -11.20 5.42
N SER A 123 7.85 -12.47 5.12
CA SER A 123 8.69 -13.56 5.66
C SER A 123 10.06 -13.58 5.00
N THR A 124 11.11 -13.74 5.80
CA THR A 124 12.48 -13.98 5.31
C THR A 124 12.60 -15.25 4.47
N LYS A 125 11.66 -16.21 4.58
CA LYS A 125 11.55 -17.38 3.69
C LYS A 125 11.47 -17.00 2.21
N ASN A 126 11.01 -15.78 1.91
CA ASN A 126 10.93 -15.27 0.55
C ASN A 126 12.31 -14.95 -0.06
N MET A 127 13.36 -14.82 0.76
CA MET A 127 14.71 -14.42 0.34
C MET A 127 15.66 -15.61 0.08
N VAL A 128 15.34 -16.81 0.59
CA VAL A 128 16.27 -17.98 0.63
C VAL A 128 16.42 -18.70 -0.72
N ARG A 129 15.98 -18.13 -1.85
CA ARG A 129 15.97 -18.85 -3.15
C ARG A 129 17.29 -18.85 -3.94
N ASN A 130 18.31 -18.09 -3.52
CA ASN A 130 19.48 -17.81 -4.37
C ASN A 130 20.85 -18.30 -3.85
N TYR A 131 20.95 -19.09 -2.78
CA TYR A 131 22.26 -19.54 -2.26
C TYR A 131 22.65 -20.99 -2.56
N ASP A 132 21.69 -21.88 -2.82
CA ASP A 132 21.99 -23.32 -3.05
C ASP A 132 22.35 -23.65 -4.51
N SER A 133 22.14 -22.74 -5.46
CA SER A 133 22.47 -22.95 -6.87
C SER A 133 23.87 -22.43 -7.28
N ALA A 134 24.59 -21.76 -6.38
CA ALA A 134 25.90 -21.15 -6.68
C ALA A 134 27.11 -22.01 -6.26
N PHE A 135 26.93 -23.03 -5.43
CA PHE A 135 27.98 -23.97 -5.06
C PHE A 135 27.56 -25.39 -5.44
N GLY A 136 27.70 -25.69 -6.73
CA GLY A 136 27.72 -27.06 -7.21
C GLY A 136 28.81 -27.82 -6.46
N VAL A 137 28.40 -28.80 -5.65
CA VAL A 137 29.31 -29.77 -5.03
C VAL A 137 29.98 -30.52 -6.18
N GLY A 138 31.18 -30.09 -6.52
CA GLY A 138 32.03 -30.75 -7.50
C GLY A 138 32.31 -32.16 -7.04
N ALA A 139 32.02 -33.12 -7.91
CA ALA A 139 32.58 -34.45 -7.82
C ALA A 139 34.12 -34.35 -7.67
N ALA A 140 34.65 -34.96 -6.61
CA ALA A 140 36.07 -35.29 -6.52
C ALA A 140 36.17 -36.75 -6.11
N ILE A 141 36.58 -37.53 -7.11
CA ILE A 141 37.13 -38.88 -7.05
C ILE A 141 38.35 -38.87 -6.12
N VAL A 142 38.37 -39.75 -5.11
CA VAL A 142 39.45 -40.72 -4.83
C VAL A 142 38.83 -41.96 -4.18
#